data_AF-A0A528LGU1-F1
#
_entry.id   AF-A0A528LGU1-F1
#
_cell.length_a   1.000
_cell.length_b   1.000
_cell.length_c   1.000
_cell.angle_alpha   90.00
_cell.angle_beta   90.00
_cell.angle_gamma   90.00
#
_symmetry.space_group_name_H-M   'P 1'
#
loop_
_entity.id
_entity.type
_entity.pdbx_description
1 polymer ?
#
loop_
_entity_poly.entity_id
_entity_poly.type
_entity_poly.pdbx_seq_one_letter_code
_entity_poly.pdbx_strand_id
1 'polypeptide(L)'
;LTCVLTDGLSAVESACQEALEHGVCSAAVILNILARSRDPAAGTILSIPQALTLAHEPVADCACYDSLRRTNSHGTHRGTGTDGSAEALRNAQRL
;
A
#
# COMPACT_ATOMS: atom_id res chain seq x y z
N LEU A 1 1.21 0.62 21.58
CA LEU A 1 0.31 1.75 21.92
C LEU A 1 1.13 3.03 22.14
N THR A 2 1.97 3.41 21.19
CA THR A 2 2.85 4.60 21.27
C THR A 2 2.27 5.82 20.57
N CYS A 3 1.19 5.66 19.78
CA CYS A 3 0.58 6.73 18.99
C CYS A 3 0.04 7.89 19.83
N VAL A 4 -0.48 7.64 21.04
CA VAL A 4 -0.94 8.72 21.93
C VAL A 4 0.22 9.64 22.32
N LEU A 5 1.43 9.10 22.44
CA LEU A 5 2.62 9.88 22.78
C LEU A 5 3.14 10.70 21.58
N THR A 6 2.91 10.24 20.35
CA THR A 6 3.38 10.90 19.13
C THR A 6 2.37 11.88 18.55
N ASP A 7 1.11 11.49 18.51
CA ASP A 7 0.02 12.18 17.80
C ASP A 7 -0.94 12.90 18.76
N GLY A 8 -0.88 12.57 20.06
CA GLY A 8 -1.76 13.12 21.09
C GLY A 8 -3.11 12.41 21.16
N LEU A 9 -3.81 12.58 22.30
CA LEU A 9 -5.08 11.91 22.54
C LEU A 9 -6.18 12.33 21.56
N SER A 10 -6.27 13.64 21.26
CA SER A 10 -7.31 14.17 20.36
C SER A 10 -7.21 13.61 18.94
N ALA A 11 -6.00 13.44 18.39
CA ALA A 11 -5.82 12.84 17.07
C ALA A 11 -6.27 11.37 17.06
N VAL A 12 -5.96 10.62 18.12
CA VAL A 12 -6.36 9.22 18.27
C VAL A 12 -7.88 9.10 18.43
N GLU A 13 -8.52 9.98 19.20
CA GLU A 13 -9.97 10.04 19.33
C GLU A 13 -10.66 10.33 17.98
N SER A 14 -10.15 11.31 17.23
CA SER A 14 -10.66 11.60 15.88
C SER A 14 -10.53 10.39 14.95
N ALA A 15 -9.39 9.70 14.98
CA ALA A 15 -9.17 8.51 14.17
C ALA A 15 -10.09 7.35 14.57
N CYS A 16 -10.37 7.18 15.87
CA CYS A 16 -11.35 6.21 16.35
C CYS A 16 -12.76 6.56 15.89
N GLN A 17 -13.14 7.84 15.88
CA GLN A 17 -14.45 8.26 15.41
C GLN A 17 -14.62 8.02 13.90
N GLU A 18 -13.62 8.36 13.10
CA GLU A 18 -13.62 8.06 11.65
C GLU A 18 -13.73 6.54 11.39
N ALA A 19 -13.00 5.73 12.15
CA ALA A 19 -13.09 4.27 12.06
C ALA A 19 -14.51 3.75 12.38
N LEU A 20 -15.19 4.36 13.37
CA LEU A 20 -16.58 4.03 13.72
C LEU A 20 -17.55 4.45 12.62
N GLU A 21 -17.37 5.62 12.02
CA GLU A 21 -18.18 6.11 10.89
C GLU A 21 -18.08 5.17 9.68
N HIS A 22 -16.91 4.58 9.44
CA HIS A 22 -16.70 3.56 8.41
C HIS A 22 -17.13 2.14 8.83
N GLY A 23 -17.61 1.95 10.06
CA GLY A 23 -18.07 0.66 10.57
C GLY A 23 -16.95 -0.38 10.76
N VAL A 24 -15.69 0.04 10.77
CA VAL A 24 -14.51 -0.84 10.88
C VAL A 24 -13.59 -0.37 12.00
N CYS A 25 -13.51 -1.12 13.09
CA CYS A 25 -12.69 -0.73 14.25
C CYS A 25 -11.63 -1.79 14.56
N SER A 26 -10.40 -1.54 14.14
CA SER A 26 -9.23 -2.33 14.54
C SER A 26 -8.04 -1.42 14.80
N ALA A 27 -7.09 -1.86 15.62
CA ALA A 27 -5.87 -1.10 15.88
C ALA A 27 -5.11 -0.76 14.58
N ALA A 28 -5.08 -1.67 13.61
CA ALA A 28 -4.45 -1.44 12.31
C ALA A 28 -5.14 -0.33 11.51
N VAL A 29 -6.47 -0.28 11.53
CA VAL A 29 -7.26 0.78 10.86
C VAL A 29 -6.99 2.14 11.52
N ILE A 30 -7.06 2.21 12.85
CA ILE A 30 -6.82 3.47 13.59
C ILE A 30 -5.40 3.99 13.31
N LEU A 31 -4.39 3.11 13.35
CA LEU A 31 -3.01 3.48 13.02
C LEU A 31 -2.85 3.90 11.55
N ASN A 32 -3.63 3.34 10.62
CA ASN A 32 -3.62 3.74 9.21
C ASN A 32 -4.24 5.14 9.01
N ILE A 33 -5.35 5.43 9.69
CA ILE A 33 -5.98 6.76 9.67
C ILE A 33 -5.00 7.81 10.22
N LEU A 34 -4.37 7.53 11.36
CA LEU A 34 -3.32 8.39 11.93
C LEU A 34 -2.11 8.53 11.00
N ALA A 35 -1.72 7.48 10.27
CA ALA A 35 -0.66 7.59 9.27
C ALA A 35 -1.04 8.54 8.15
N ARG A 36 -2.29 8.49 7.68
CA ARG A 36 -2.77 9.35 6.60
C ARG A 36 -2.95 10.80 7.03
N SER A 37 -3.31 11.06 8.28
CA SER A 37 -3.40 12.44 8.80
C SER A 37 -2.03 13.12 8.93
N ARG A 38 -0.94 12.34 9.05
CA ARG A 38 0.45 12.84 9.05
C ARG A 38 1.03 13.04 7.66
N ASP A 39 0.38 12.47 6.65
CA ASP A 39 0.90 12.50 5.28
C ASP A 39 0.96 13.97 4.82
N PRO A 40 2.11 14.45 4.31
CA PRO A 40 2.20 15.82 3.84
C PRO A 40 1.17 16.07 2.73
N ALA A 41 0.75 17.34 2.61
CA ALA A 41 -0.12 17.74 1.52
C ALA A 41 0.47 17.29 0.18
N ALA A 42 -0.40 16.84 -0.72
CA ALA A 42 0.02 16.35 -2.03
C ALA A 42 0.94 17.38 -2.70
N GLY A 43 2.09 16.89 -3.18
CA GLY A 43 3.08 17.71 -3.86
C GLY A 43 2.49 18.39 -5.10
N THR A 44 3.14 19.45 -5.56
CA THR A 44 2.74 20.15 -6.77
C THR A 44 2.66 19.18 -7.95
N ILE A 45 1.54 19.21 -8.67
CA ILE A 45 1.36 18.43 -9.90
C ILE A 45 2.43 18.87 -10.90
N LEU A 46 3.27 17.92 -11.30
CA LEU A 46 4.28 18.15 -12.33
C LEU A 46 3.59 18.38 -13.68
N SER A 47 4.00 19.41 -14.41
CA SER A 47 3.58 19.59 -15.81
C SER A 47 4.26 18.52 -16.65
N ILE A 48 3.51 17.49 -17.06
CA ILE A 48 4.04 16.42 -17.90
C ILE A 48 4.25 16.99 -19.31
N PRO A 49 5.49 16.99 -19.84
CA PRO A 49 5.75 17.50 -21.19
C PRO A 49 5.01 16.64 -22.23
N GLN A 50 4.35 17.30 -23.19
CA GLN A 50 3.56 16.65 -24.26
C GLN A 50 4.39 15.70 -25.15
N ALA A 51 5.72 15.80 -25.12
CA ALA A 51 6.62 14.91 -25.83
C ALA A 51 6.80 13.54 -25.13
N LEU A 52 6.41 13.39 -23.86
CA LEU A 52 6.44 12.13 -23.13
C LEU A 52 5.17 11.33 -23.44
N THR A 53 5.15 10.71 -24.61
CA THR A 53 4.12 9.73 -24.98
C THR A 53 4.74 8.34 -24.95
N LEU A 54 4.13 7.43 -24.20
CA LEU A 54 4.55 6.03 -24.22
C LEU A 54 4.25 5.44 -25.60
N ALA A 55 5.25 4.81 -26.22
CA ALA A 55 5.04 4.07 -27.47
C ALA A 55 4.09 2.87 -27.29
N HIS A 56 4.03 2.32 -26.09
CA HIS A 56 3.14 1.24 -25.70
C HIS A 56 2.58 1.52 -24.31
N GLU A 57 1.26 1.69 -24.20
CA GLU A 57 0.60 1.90 -22.92
C GLU A 57 0.57 0.59 -22.12
N PRO A 58 0.93 0.59 -20.82
CA PRO A 58 0.84 -0.61 -20.00
C PRO A 58 -0.63 -1.01 -19.82
N VAL A 59 -1.00 -2.18 -20.32
CA VAL A 59 -2.30 -2.80 -20.02
C VAL A 59 -2.12 -3.66 -18.78
N ALA A 60 -2.96 -3.42 -17.77
CA ALA A 60 -2.99 -4.28 -16.60
C ALA A 60 -3.54 -5.67 -16.98
N ASP A 61 -2.68 -6.68 -17.01
CA ASP A 61 -3.09 -8.07 -17.16
C ASP A 61 -3.34 -8.69 -15.78
N CYS A 62 -4.55 -8.46 -15.27
CA CYS A 62 -4.99 -9.03 -14.00
C CYS A 62 -5.00 -10.56 -14.02
N ALA A 63 -5.21 -11.20 -15.17
CA ALA A 63 -5.23 -12.66 -15.28
C ALA A 63 -3.83 -13.26 -15.10
N CYS A 64 -2.81 -12.60 -15.64
CA CYS A 64 -1.41 -12.94 -15.37
C CYS A 64 -1.09 -12.81 -13.87
N TYR A 65 -1.46 -11.68 -13.26
CA TYR A 65 -1.28 -11.46 -11.82
C TYR A 65 -1.98 -12.51 -10.96
N ASP A 66 -3.24 -12.83 -11.25
CA ASP A 66 -4.00 -13.83 -10.50
C ASP A 66 -3.46 -15.25 -10.71
N SER A 67 -2.88 -15.54 -11.87
CA SER A 67 -2.22 -16.82 -12.15
C SER A 67 -0.95 -16.95 -11.31
N LEU A 68 -0.10 -15.92 -11.29
CA LEU A 68 1.09 -15.87 -10.44
C LEU A 68 0.75 -15.94 -8.95
N ARG A 69 -0.32 -15.26 -8.52
CA ARG A 69 -0.78 -15.29 -7.12
C ARG A 69 -1.29 -16.66 -6.69
N ARG A 70 -1.80 -17.46 -7.63
CA ARG A 70 -2.28 -18.83 -7.40
C ARG A 70 -1.17 -19.87 -7.45
N THR A 71 -0.15 -19.67 -8.29
CA THR A 71 0.98 -20.60 -8.42
C THR A 71 2.06 -20.38 -7.37
N ASN A 72 2.24 -19.15 -6.89
CA ASN A 72 3.08 -18.88 -5.72
C ASN A 72 2.31 -19.08 -4.42
N SER A 73 2.50 -20.23 -3.78
CA SER A 73 2.13 -20.48 -2.38
C SER A 73 2.84 -19.53 -1.39
N HIS A 74 3.86 -18.79 -1.84
CA HIS A 74 4.63 -17.83 -1.05
C HIS A 74 3.99 -16.44 -0.89
N GLY A 75 2.77 -16.21 -1.39
CA GLY A 75 2.05 -14.93 -1.26
C GLY A 75 1.67 -14.55 0.18
N THR A 76 1.93 -15.43 1.16
CA THR A 76 1.91 -15.06 2.57
C THR A 76 3.25 -15.43 3.19
N HIS A 77 4.15 -14.45 3.32
CA HIS A 77 5.09 -14.46 4.43
C HIS A 77 4.25 -14.40 5.72
N ARG A 78 3.73 -15.52 6.20
CA ARG A 78 3.38 -15.70 7.62
C ARG A 78 4.66 -15.84 8.46
N GLY A 79 5.66 -15.03 8.13
CA GLY A 79 6.96 -15.01 8.78
C GLY A 79 6.84 -14.27 10.10
N THR A 80 6.68 -15.01 11.19
CA THR A 80 7.50 -14.71 12.37
C THR A 80 8.94 -14.63 11.88
N GLY A 81 9.57 -13.47 12.06
CA GLY A 81 10.72 -13.03 11.28
C GLY A 81 11.88 -14.02 11.17
N THR A 82 12.52 -14.01 10.00
CA THR A 82 13.96 -13.98 9.76
C THR A 82 14.12 -13.84 8.24
N ASP A 83 14.82 -12.79 7.83
CA ASP A 83 14.90 -12.33 6.44
C ASP A 83 15.72 -13.33 5.58
N GLY A 84 15.02 -14.11 4.76
CA GLY A 84 15.61 -14.97 3.74
C GLY A 84 15.27 -14.43 2.35
N SER A 85 16.31 -14.25 1.52
CA SER A 85 16.34 -13.56 0.23
C SER A 85 15.16 -13.84 -0.70
N ALA A 86 14.36 -12.81 -0.98
CA ALA A 86 13.37 -12.84 -2.07
C ALA A 86 14.08 -12.64 -3.42
N GLU A 87 14.40 -13.73 -4.13
CA GLU A 87 14.86 -13.65 -5.51
C GLU A 87 13.68 -13.47 -6.47
N ALA A 88 13.63 -12.34 -7.18
CA ALA A 88 12.60 -12.05 -8.17
C ALA A 88 12.81 -12.89 -9.44
N LEU A 89 11.84 -13.77 -9.74
CA LEU A 89 11.77 -14.53 -10.98
C LEU A 89 11.56 -13.59 -12.18
N ARG A 90 12.61 -13.37 -12.97
CA ARG A 90 12.54 -12.66 -14.25
C ARG A 90 11.91 -13.57 -15.30
N ASN A 91 10.73 -13.21 -15.80
CA ASN A 91 10.16 -13.84 -17.00
C ASN A 91 9.96 -12.77 -18.09
N ALA A 92 10.94 -12.68 -18.99
CA ALA A 92 10.87 -11.87 -20.19
C ALA A 92 10.96 -12.81 -21.39
N GLN A 93 9.85 -13.46 -21.74
CA GLN A 93 9.75 -14.17 -23.02
C GLN A 93 8.37 -13.98 -23.65
N ARG A 94 8.43 -13.41 -24.86
CA ARG A 94 7.37 -13.19 -25.88
C ARG A 94 6.63 -11.86 -25.80
N LEU A 95 7.32 -10.82 -26.30
CA LEU A 95 6.74 -9.93 -27.31
C LEU A 95 6.74 -10.65 -28.66
#